data_AF-A0A3D5SPE0-F1
#
_entry.id   AF-A0A3D5SPE0-F1
#
_cell.length_a   1.000
_cell.length_b   1.000
_cell.length_c   1.000
_cell.angle_alpha   90.00
_cell.angle_beta   90.00
_cell.angle_gamma   90.00
#
_symmetry.space_group_name_H-M   'P 1'
#
loop_
_entity.id
_entity.type
_entity.pdbx_description
1 polymer ?
#
loop_
_entity_poly.entity_id
_entity_poly.type
_entity_poly.pdbx_seq_one_letter_code
_entity_poly.pdbx_strand_id
1 'polypeptide(L)' 'MLPEKRDAAYLWDMREAARDIVGWIQGVSYEQFCNNEMLHSAVERKLEVFGEAAGRVSTDMQDTHPEIPWK' A
#
# COMPACT_ATOMS: atom_id res chain seq x y z
N MET A 1 13.10 18.81 -4.00
CA MET A 1 13.62 17.73 -3.12
C MET A 1 14.12 16.60 -4.00
N LEU A 2 15.16 15.87 -3.55
CA LEU A 2 15.79 14.77 -4.31
C LEU A 2 14.88 13.53 -4.38
N PRO A 3 14.96 12.71 -5.45
CA PRO A 3 14.16 11.50 -5.65
C PRO A 3 14.19 10.53 -4.45
N GLU A 4 15.36 10.24 -3.88
CA GLU A 4 15.51 9.34 -2.72
C GLU A 4 14.66 9.76 -1.50
N LYS A 5 14.54 11.07 -1.25
CA LYS A 5 13.71 11.59 -0.15
C LYS A 5 12.20 11.40 -0.41
N ARG A 6 11.79 11.28 -1.69
CA ARG A 6 10.42 10.99 -2.09
C ARG A 6 10.15 9.49 -2.05
N ASP A 7 11.10 8.66 -2.45
CA ASP A 7 10.96 7.20 -2.42
C ASP A 7 10.69 6.70 -0.99
N ALA A 8 11.44 7.21 -0.01
CA ALA A 8 11.19 6.89 1.39
C ALA A 8 9.76 7.24 1.84
N ALA A 9 9.18 8.34 1.34
CA ALA A 9 7.80 8.72 1.63
C ALA A 9 6.79 7.78 0.95
N TYR A 10 7.01 7.40 -0.30
CA TYR A 10 6.14 6.44 -1.00
C TYR A 10 6.18 5.05 -0.34
N LEU A 11 7.36 4.58 0.06
CA LEU A 11 7.50 3.33 0.81
C LEU A 11 6.79 3.39 2.17
N TRP A 12 6.85 4.55 2.83
CA TRP A 12 6.13 4.79 4.07
C TRP A 12 4.61 4.74 3.85
N ASP A 13 4.09 5.42 2.83
CA ASP A 13 2.66 5.42 2.51
C ASP A 13 2.15 4.00 2.22
N MET A 14 2.90 3.21 1.44
CA MET A 14 2.60 1.80 1.19
C MET A 14 2.56 0.98 2.50
N ARG A 15 3.57 1.14 3.36
CA ARG A 15 3.64 0.43 4.64
C ARG A 15 2.46 0.77 5.54
N GLU A 16 2.12 2.05 5.66
CA GLU A 16 0.99 2.48 6.50
C GLU A 16 -0.35 2.02 5.93
N ALA A 17 -0.54 2.08 4.61
CA ALA A 17 -1.74 1.56 3.97
C ALA A 17 -1.92 0.06 4.19
N ALA A 18 -0.85 -0.73 4.01
CA ALA A 18 -0.88 -2.17 4.26
C ALA A 18 -1.15 -2.49 5.73
N ARG A 19 -0.52 -1.76 6.67
CA ARG A 19 -0.75 -1.94 8.11
C ARG A 19 -2.20 -1.68 8.49
N ASP A 20 -2.77 -0.60 7.96
CA ASP A 20 -4.16 -0.23 8.23
C ASP A 20 -5.13 -1.29 7.68
N ILE A 21 -4.95 -1.74 6.43
CA ILE A 21 -5.75 -2.81 5.83
C ILE A 21 -5.72 -4.06 6.70
N VAL A 22 -4.51 -4.55 7.03
CA VAL A 22 -4.33 -5.77 7.83
C VAL A 22 -4.98 -5.63 9.20
N GLY A 23 -4.82 -4.47 9.85
CA GLY A 23 -5.41 -4.19 11.15
C GLY A 23 -6.94 -4.19 11.13
N TRP A 24 -7.56 -3.68 10.06
CA TRP A 24 -9.02 -3.62 9.95
C TRP A 24 -9.66 -4.96 9.60
N ILE A 25 -9.02 -5.76 8.76
CA ILE A 25 -9.57 -7.06 8.34
C ILE A 25 -9.23 -8.19 9.32
N GLN A 26 -8.36 -7.95 10.29
CA GLN A 26 -7.97 -8.96 11.28
C GLN A 26 -9.19 -9.46 12.07
N GLY A 27 -9.45 -10.76 12.00
CA GLY A 27 -10.60 -11.37 12.67
C GLY A 27 -11.96 -11.12 11.99
N VAL A 28 -11.98 -10.45 10.85
CA VAL A 28 -13.18 -10.26 10.03
C VAL A 28 -13.29 -11.44 9.06
N SER A 29 -14.44 -12.13 9.09
CA SER A 29 -14.71 -13.20 8.12
C SER A 29 -14.98 -12.61 6.74
N TYR A 30 -14.82 -13.42 5.69
CA TYR A 30 -15.13 -12.99 4.33
C TYR A 30 -16.58 -12.50 4.18
N GLU A 31 -17.55 -13.19 4.78
CA GLU A 31 -18.95 -12.78 4.75
C GLU A 31 -19.19 -11.46 5.49
N GLN A 32 -18.54 -11.25 6.64
CA GLN A 32 -18.60 -9.97 7.36
C GLN A 32 -17.99 -8.83 6.56
N PHE A 33 -16.89 -9.08 5.86
CA PHE A 33 -16.26 -8.11 4.97
C PHE A 33 -17.17 -7.75 3.80
N CYS A 34 -17.74 -8.74 3.11
CA CYS A 34 -18.65 -8.53 1.97
C CYS A 34 -19.94 -7.79 2.36
N ASN A 35 -20.41 -7.95 3.59
CA ASN A 35 -21.62 -7.27 4.07
C ASN A 35 -21.35 -5.93 4.78
N ASN A 36 -20.08 -5.46 4.80
CA ASN A 36 -19.70 -4.20 5.43
C ASN A 36 -19.12 -3.23 4.39
N GLU A 37 -20.00 -2.44 3.77
CA GLU A 37 -19.67 -1.48 2.69
C GLU A 37 -18.62 -0.46 3.13
N MET A 38 -18.65 0.00 4.39
CA MET A 38 -17.68 0.95 4.91
C MET A 38 -16.28 0.33 4.99
N LEU A 39 -16.18 -0.89 5.51
CA LEU A 39 -14.91 -1.61 5.58
C LEU A 39 -14.37 -1.94 4.19
N HIS A 40 -15.25 -2.36 3.27
CA HIS A 40 -14.89 -2.59 1.87
C HIS A 40 -14.30 -1.33 1.24
N SER A 41 -15.03 -0.21 1.32
CA SER A 41 -14.61 1.08 0.77
C SER A 41 -13.30 1.59 1.39
N ALA A 42 -13.12 1.37 2.70
CA ALA A 42 -11.88 1.74 3.39
C ALA A 42 -10.68 0.93 2.90
N VAL A 43 -10.84 -0.39 2.75
CA VAL A 43 -9.78 -1.27 2.22
C VAL A 43 -9.45 -0.92 0.77
N GLU A 44 -10.46 -0.73 -0.07
CA GLU A 44 -10.31 -0.31 -1.47
C GLU A 44 -9.51 0.99 -1.56
N ARG A 45 -9.89 2.01 -0.78
CA ARG A 45 -9.18 3.29 -0.77
C ARG A 45 -7.73 3.17 -0.33
N LYS A 46 -7.42 2.30 0.64
CA LYS A 46 -6.03 2.06 1.06
C LYS A 46 -5.23 1.30 0.00
N LEU A 47 -5.85 0.38 -0.73
CA LEU A 47 -5.22 -0.30 -1.87
C LEU A 47 -4.90 0.69 -3.01
N GLU A 48 -5.76 1.66 -3.29
CA GLU A 48 -5.47 2.74 -4.25
C GLU A 48 -4.25 3.56 -3.81
N VAL A 49 -4.21 4.01 -2.55
CA VAL A 49 -3.07 4.76 -2.00
C VAL A 49 -1.79 3.95 -2.10
N PHE A 50 -1.85 2.66 -1.76
CA PHE A 50 -0.73 1.74 -1.89
C PHE A 50 -0.24 1.68 -3.35
N GLY A 51 -1.14 1.42 -4.29
CA GLY A 51 -0.80 1.30 -5.71
C GLY A 51 -0.26 2.59 -6.33
N GLU A 52 -0.85 3.74 -5.96
CA GLU A 52 -0.39 5.06 -6.40
C GLU A 52 1.03 5.35 -5.90
N ALA A 53 1.33 5.01 -4.64
CA ALA A 53 2.67 5.16 -4.07
C ALA A 53 3.67 4.18 -4.72
N ALA A 54 3.27 2.91 -4.93
CA ALA A 54 4.09 1.91 -5.60
C ALA A 54 4.51 2.37 -7.01
N GLY A 55 3.58 2.90 -7.79
CA GLY A 55 3.83 3.40 -9.14
C GLY A 55 4.70 4.67 -9.19
N ARG A 56 4.98 5.30 -8.05
CA ARG A 56 5.82 6.51 -7.94
C ARG A 56 7.23 6.24 -7.43
N VAL A 57 7.53 5.03 -7.00
CA VAL A 57 8.89 4.65 -6.59
C VAL A 57 9.81 4.77 -7.81
N SER A 58 10.92 5.51 -7.64
CA SER A 58 11.86 5.80 -8.71
C SER A 58 12.52 4.53 -9.27
N THR A 59 12.93 4.58 -10.54
CA THR A 59 13.70 3.48 -11.16
C THR A 59 15.02 3.25 -10.43
N ASP A 60 15.69 4.30 -9.96
CA ASP A 60 16.95 4.19 -9.22
C ASP A 60 16.75 3.37 -7.93
N MET A 61 15.64 3.57 -7.21
CA MET A 61 15.28 2.78 -6.04
C MET A 61 14.95 1.33 -6.41
N GLN A 62 14.26 1.11 -7.54
CA GLN A 62 13.95 -0.24 -8.01
C GLN A 62 15.21 -1.01 -8.40
N ASP A 63 16.13 -0.37 -9.11
CA ASP A 63 17.37 -0.96 -9.63
C ASP A 63 18.37 -1.26 -8.49
N THR A 64 18.36 -0.46 -7.42
CA THR A 64 19.18 -0.69 -6.23
C THR A 64 18.61 -1.78 -5.31
N HIS A 65 17.34 -2.14 -5.46
CA HIS A 65 16.65 -3.19 -4.71
C HIS A 65 16.02 -4.26 -5.63
N PRO A 66 16.83 -5.02 -6.38
CA PRO A 66 16.34 -6.03 -7.33
C PRO A 66 15.73 -7.27 -6.65
N GLU A 67 15.88 -7.43 -5.33
CA GLU A 67 15.25 -8.49 -4.54
C GLU A 67 13.73 -8.32 -4.42
N ILE A 68 13.22 -7.11 -4.67
CA ILE A 68 11.79 -6.82 -4.68
C ILE A 68 11.26 -6.99 -6.12
N PRO A 69 10.18 -7.77 -6.33
CA PRO A 69 9.58 -7.93 -7.65
C PRO A 69 8.73 -6.70 -8.00
N TRP A 70 9.37 -5.64 -8.50
CA TRP A 70 8.71 -4.38 -8.86
C TRP A 70 7.76 -4.46 -10.07
N LYS A 71 7.68 -5.61 -10.76
CA LYS A 71 6.88 -5.83 -11.97
C LYS A 71 6.00 -7.06 -11.87
#